data_AF-A0A7Y5T2K6-F1
#
_entry.id   AF-A0A7Y5T2K6-F1
#
_cell.length_a   1.000
_cell.length_b   1.000
_cell.length_c   1.000
_cell.angle_alpha   90.00
_cell.angle_beta   90.00
_cell.angle_gamma   90.00
#
_symmetry.space_group_name_H-M   'P 1'
#
loop_
_entity.id
_entity.type
_entity.pdbx_description
1 polymer ?
#
loop_
_entity_poly.entity_id
_entity_poly.type
_entity_poly.pdbx_seq_one_letter_code
_entity_poly.pdbx_strand_id
1 'polypeptide(L)'
;MPRKTIQRSTVVLLFGALMVSSFGFGHFQSTSQYRERISALQDSLILTRQSLEANRLKLRGSMDTVTFTSYNPVEGQTDDTPFTTASGSTVDGWTLALSRDMLRPHNFEAEYSYGDTVYAIIPLVVRDTMNKRYARSADILSFSYEVSKWLGRREGYIVKASEIK
;
A
#
# COMPACT_ATOMS: atom_id res chain seq x y z
N MET A 1 -99.21 -4.77 -20.33
CA MET A 1 -98.83 -5.98 -21.11
C MET A 1 -98.34 -5.51 -22.48
N PRO A 2 -97.30 -6.09 -23.12
CA PRO A 2 -96.89 -7.51 -23.11
C PRO A 2 -95.40 -7.80 -22.76
N ARG A 3 -95.11 -9.09 -22.55
CA ARG A 3 -93.78 -9.72 -22.40
C ARG A 3 -93.05 -9.87 -23.75
N LYS A 4 -91.71 -9.91 -23.72
CA LYS A 4 -90.89 -10.94 -24.41
C LYS A 4 -89.47 -11.03 -23.83
N THR A 5 -88.95 -12.25 -23.88
CA THR A 5 -87.80 -12.86 -23.19
C THR A 5 -86.54 -12.90 -24.10
N ILE A 6 -85.38 -13.36 -23.56
CA ILE A 6 -84.16 -13.98 -24.22
C ILE A 6 -82.94 -13.00 -24.29
N GLN A 7 -81.63 -13.28 -24.03
CA GLN A 7 -80.71 -14.44 -23.78
C GLN A 7 -79.43 -13.90 -23.04
N ARG A 8 -78.78 -14.61 -22.10
CA ARG A 8 -77.51 -15.44 -22.21
C ARG A 8 -76.37 -14.78 -23.02
N SER A 9 -75.07 -14.88 -22.73
CA SER A 9 -74.24 -15.46 -21.67
C SER A 9 -72.79 -14.98 -21.89
N THR A 10 -72.07 -14.81 -20.79
CA THR A 10 -70.61 -14.97 -20.57
C THR A 10 -69.66 -15.01 -21.78
N VAL A 11 -68.86 -13.94 -21.93
CA VAL A 11 -67.60 -13.94 -22.68
C VAL A 11 -66.54 -14.61 -21.81
N VAL A 12 -66.12 -15.83 -22.15
CA VAL A 12 -64.89 -16.43 -21.64
C VAL A 12 -63.84 -16.29 -22.75
N LEU A 13 -62.95 -15.32 -22.57
CA LEU A 13 -61.73 -15.18 -23.37
C LEU A 13 -60.74 -16.26 -22.93
N LEU A 14 -60.73 -17.36 -23.67
CA LEU A 14 -59.55 -18.20 -23.86
C LEU A 14 -58.51 -17.36 -24.63
N PHE A 15 -57.39 -16.97 -24.03
CA PHE A 15 -56.10 -16.75 -24.70
C PHE A 15 -55.06 -16.36 -23.64
N GLY A 16 -54.09 -17.23 -23.38
CA GLY A 16 -52.97 -16.88 -22.49
C GLY A 16 -52.30 -18.05 -21.75
N ALA A 17 -52.43 -19.29 -22.22
CA ALA A 17 -51.65 -20.41 -21.69
C ALA A 17 -51.11 -21.23 -22.86
N LEU A 18 -50.01 -20.77 -23.47
CA LEU A 18 -48.94 -21.57 -24.07
C LEU A 18 -47.93 -20.66 -24.77
N MET A 19 -46.66 -20.74 -24.37
CA MET A 19 -45.41 -20.52 -25.14
C MET A 19 -44.34 -19.78 -24.33
N VAL A 20 -43.74 -20.49 -23.36
CA VAL A 20 -42.31 -20.33 -23.07
C VAL A 20 -41.71 -21.73 -23.00
N SER A 21 -41.65 -22.39 -24.15
CA SER A 21 -40.85 -23.60 -24.33
C SER A 21 -39.53 -23.23 -25.01
N SER A 22 -38.45 -23.36 -24.22
CA SER A 22 -37.21 -23.96 -24.70
C SER A 22 -36.34 -23.17 -25.68
N PHE A 23 -35.80 -22.00 -25.29
CA PHE A 23 -34.50 -21.54 -25.81
C PHE A 23 -33.80 -20.69 -24.75
N GLY A 24 -32.74 -21.25 -24.13
CA GLY A 24 -31.84 -20.50 -23.24
C GLY A 24 -31.73 -21.00 -21.79
N PHE A 25 -31.75 -22.31 -21.52
CA PHE A 25 -31.34 -22.85 -20.20
C PHE A 25 -29.80 -22.90 -20.08
N GLY A 26 -29.16 -21.75 -20.29
CA GLY A 26 -27.77 -21.52 -19.92
C GLY A 26 -27.70 -21.04 -18.48
N HIS A 27 -27.42 -21.96 -17.54
CA HIS A 27 -26.99 -21.68 -16.16
C HIS A 27 -27.80 -20.61 -15.39
N PHE A 28 -29.06 -20.90 -15.06
CA PHE A 28 -29.76 -20.18 -13.99
C PHE A 28 -29.21 -20.67 -12.63
N GLN A 29 -28.04 -20.16 -12.21
CA GLN A 29 -27.63 -20.29 -10.81
C GLN A 29 -28.74 -19.68 -9.94
N SER A 30 -29.14 -20.38 -8.88
CA SER A 30 -30.23 -19.91 -8.04
C SER A 30 -29.89 -18.53 -7.48
N THR A 31 -30.87 -17.64 -7.39
CA THR A 31 -30.68 -16.30 -6.81
C THR A 31 -30.09 -16.36 -5.40
N SER A 32 -30.32 -17.45 -4.65
CA SER A 32 -29.67 -17.73 -3.37
C SER A 32 -28.15 -17.92 -3.49
N GLN A 33 -27.68 -18.65 -4.51
CA GLN A 33 -26.25 -18.89 -4.74
C GLN A 33 -25.50 -17.58 -5.06
N TYR A 34 -26.12 -16.68 -5.83
CA TYR A 34 -25.55 -15.35 -6.07
C TYR A 34 -25.50 -14.48 -4.82
N ARG A 35 -26.56 -14.51 -3.99
CA ARG A 35 -26.59 -13.76 -2.72
C ARG A 35 -25.52 -14.25 -1.76
N GLU A 36 -25.33 -15.56 -1.65
CA GLU A 36 -24.31 -16.17 -0.80
C GLU A 36 -22.89 -15.77 -1.27
N ARG A 37 -22.63 -15.82 -2.57
CA ARG A 37 -21.35 -15.35 -3.14
C ARG A 37 -21.11 -13.86 -2.89
N ILE A 38 -22.13 -13.02 -3.04
CA ILE A 38 -22.02 -11.58 -2.76
C ILE A 38 -21.70 -11.35 -1.28
N SER A 39 -22.37 -12.07 -0.37
CA SER A 39 -22.09 -11.99 1.08
C SER A 39 -20.64 -12.40 1.37
N ALA A 40 -20.19 -13.54 0.84
CA ALA A 40 -18.83 -14.02 1.04
C ALA A 40 -17.76 -13.04 0.49
N LEU A 41 -18.03 -12.40 -0.65
CA LEU A 41 -17.16 -11.35 -1.20
C LEU A 41 -17.13 -10.11 -0.31
N GLN A 42 -18.27 -9.69 0.23
CA GLN A 42 -18.34 -8.57 1.17
C GLN A 42 -17.53 -8.87 2.45
N ASP A 43 -17.68 -10.07 3.00
CA ASP A 43 -16.92 -10.49 4.18
C ASP A 43 -15.42 -10.54 3.91
N SER A 44 -15.01 -11.09 2.76
CA SER A 44 -13.60 -11.11 2.34
C SER A 44 -13.03 -9.70 2.16
N LEU A 45 -13.81 -8.75 1.63
CA LEU A 45 -13.40 -7.36 1.50
C LEU A 45 -13.23 -6.69 2.86
N ILE A 46 -14.13 -6.95 3.80
CA ILE A 46 -14.05 -6.41 5.16
C ILE A 46 -12.78 -6.91 5.85
N LEU A 47 -12.52 -8.21 5.80
CA LEU A 47 -11.33 -8.81 6.40
C LEU A 47 -10.04 -8.27 5.78
N THR A 48 -10.01 -8.14 4.45
CA THR A 48 -8.86 -7.56 3.73
C THR A 48 -8.62 -6.12 4.14
N ARG A 49 -9.68 -5.32 4.30
CA ARG A 49 -9.56 -3.94 4.75
C ARG A 49 -9.02 -3.87 6.18
N GLN A 50 -9.52 -4.72 7.08
CA GLN A 50 -9.05 -4.77 8.46
C GLN A 50 -7.58 -5.17 8.56
N SER A 51 -7.14 -6.18 7.81
CA SER A 51 -5.73 -6.59 7.80
C SER A 51 -4.82 -5.52 7.21
N LEU A 52 -5.27 -4.82 6.16
CA LEU A 52 -4.54 -3.68 5.60
C LEU A 52 -4.41 -2.55 6.62
N GLU A 53 -5.46 -2.18 7.34
CA GLU A 53 -5.37 -1.15 8.38
C GLU A 53 -4.45 -1.55 9.53
N ALA A 54 -4.53 -2.80 10.00
CA ALA A 54 -3.64 -3.32 11.03
C ALA A 54 -2.16 -3.27 10.57
N ASN A 55 -1.87 -3.66 9.33
CA ASN A 55 -0.53 -3.58 8.75
C ASN A 55 -0.06 -2.12 8.62
N ARG A 56 -0.94 -1.20 8.22
CA ARG A 56 -0.61 0.24 8.17
C ARG A 56 -0.27 0.80 9.54
N LEU A 57 -1.02 0.43 10.58
CA LEU A 57 -0.70 0.85 11.95
C LEU A 57 0.62 0.24 12.42
N LYS A 58 0.85 -1.05 12.14
CA LYS A 58 2.10 -1.73 12.47
C LYS A 58 3.31 -1.04 11.83
N LEU A 59 3.25 -0.76 10.53
CA LEU A 59 4.31 -0.05 9.80
C LEU A 59 4.52 1.36 10.33
N ARG A 60 3.46 2.09 10.68
CA ARG A 60 3.59 3.42 11.29
C ARG A 60 4.22 3.38 12.67
N GLY A 61 3.89 2.36 13.46
CA GLY A 61 4.45 2.17 14.80
C GLY A 61 5.90 1.70 14.80
N SER A 62 6.38 1.15 13.69
CA SER A 62 7.74 0.61 13.54
C SER A 62 8.69 1.52 12.73
N MET A 63 8.24 2.73 12.41
CA MET A 63 9.05 3.77 11.78
C MET A 63 9.59 4.71 12.85
N ASP A 64 10.90 4.72 13.04
CA ASP A 64 11.55 5.71 13.89
C ASP A 64 11.75 7.01 13.13
N THR A 65 11.37 8.12 13.78
CA THR A 65 11.65 9.45 13.24
C THR A 65 13.08 9.82 13.56
N VAL A 66 13.89 10.03 12.53
CA VAL A 66 15.32 10.34 12.67
C VAL A 66 15.69 11.56 11.86
N THR A 67 16.79 12.20 12.25
CA THR A 67 17.38 13.27 11.45
C THR A 67 18.51 12.71 10.59
N PHE A 68 18.41 12.89 9.28
CA PHE A 68 19.45 12.50 8.32
C PHE A 68 20.46 13.63 8.08
N THR A 69 21.74 13.27 8.07
CA THR A 69 22.88 14.09 7.64
C THR A 69 23.75 13.27 6.68
N SER A 70 24.71 13.91 6.01
CA SER A 70 25.68 13.24 5.13
C SER A 70 27.11 13.56 5.58
N TYR A 71 28.02 12.61 5.36
CA TYR A 71 29.46 12.76 5.62
C TYR A 71 30.27 12.07 4.51
N ASN A 72 31.53 12.47 4.38
CA ASN A 72 32.51 11.91 3.46
C ASN A 72 33.57 11.14 4.25
N PRO A 73 34.10 10.03 3.72
CA PRO A 73 35.18 9.26 4.34
C PRO A 73 36.52 10.01 4.19
N VAL A 74 36.70 11.10 4.94
CA VAL A 74 37.91 11.93 4.99
C VAL A 74 38.21 12.27 6.45
N GLU A 75 39.50 12.38 6.80
CA GLU A 75 39.96 12.61 8.19
C GLU A 75 39.32 13.84 8.87
N GLY A 76 38.89 14.86 8.11
CA GLY A 76 38.19 16.02 8.67
C GLY A 76 36.75 15.74 9.15
N GLN A 77 36.19 14.57 8.85
CA GLN A 77 34.84 14.14 9.21
C GLN A 77 34.79 12.75 9.85
N THR A 78 35.89 11.99 9.78
CA THR A 78 36.10 10.69 10.41
C THR A 78 37.25 10.74 11.40
N ASP A 79 37.59 9.61 12.01
CA ASP A 79 38.89 9.45 12.67
C ASP A 79 40.00 9.14 11.63
N ASP A 80 41.16 8.70 12.13
CA ASP A 80 42.36 8.38 11.34
C ASP A 80 42.16 7.20 10.37
N THR A 81 40.99 6.56 10.34
CA THR A 81 40.66 5.41 9.47
C THR A 81 39.42 5.67 8.59
N PRO A 82 39.45 6.65 7.67
CA PRO A 82 38.28 7.15 6.95
C PRO A 82 37.47 6.10 6.16
N PHE A 83 38.12 5.02 5.72
CA PHE A 83 37.48 3.96 4.94
C PHE A 83 37.08 2.74 5.78
N THR A 84 37.24 2.79 7.10
CA THR A 84 36.84 1.71 8.03
C THR A 84 35.65 2.17 8.87
N THR A 85 34.58 1.39 8.89
CA THR A 85 33.38 1.68 9.70
C THR A 85 33.58 1.28 11.16
N ALA A 86 32.70 1.77 12.05
CA ALA A 86 32.68 1.37 13.46
C ALA A 86 32.40 -0.13 13.68
N SER A 87 31.85 -0.84 12.68
CA SER A 87 31.69 -2.30 12.72
C SER A 87 32.92 -3.08 12.22
N GLY A 88 33.98 -2.38 11.81
CA GLY A 88 35.22 -2.97 11.28
C GLY A 88 35.17 -3.36 9.80
N SER A 89 34.13 -2.94 9.06
CA SER A 89 34.01 -3.19 7.62
C SER A 89 34.56 -2.03 6.79
N THR A 90 34.91 -2.27 5.53
CA THR A 90 35.22 -1.18 4.60
C THR A 90 33.95 -0.43 4.22
N VAL A 91 34.03 0.91 4.15
CA VAL A 91 32.92 1.75 3.67
C VAL A 91 32.59 1.41 2.21
N ASP A 92 31.30 1.31 1.90
CA ASP A 92 30.77 1.19 0.54
C ASP A 92 29.69 2.25 0.25
N GLY A 93 29.17 2.27 -0.98
CA GLY A 93 28.13 3.21 -1.41
C GLY A 93 26.76 3.03 -0.76
N TRP A 94 26.57 2.01 0.09
CA TRP A 94 25.30 1.68 0.75
C TRP A 94 25.40 1.70 2.29
N THR A 95 26.51 2.23 2.83
CA THR A 95 26.77 2.30 4.26
C THR A 95 25.97 3.43 4.92
N LEU A 96 25.21 3.10 5.98
CA LEU A 96 24.50 4.07 6.83
C LEU A 96 25.11 4.09 8.23
N ALA A 97 25.36 5.28 8.77
CA ALA A 97 25.73 5.49 10.16
C ALA A 97 24.51 5.92 10.98
N LEU A 98 24.25 5.22 12.09
CA LEU A 98 23.24 5.60 13.09
C LEU A 98 23.91 6.15 14.36
N SER A 99 23.16 6.94 15.13
CA SER A 99 23.62 7.39 16.43
C SER A 99 23.72 6.23 17.42
N ARG A 100 24.63 6.33 18.39
CA ARG A 100 24.93 5.23 19.33
C ARG A 100 23.71 4.79 20.15
N ASP A 101 22.86 5.73 20.54
CA ASP A 101 21.63 5.46 21.29
C ASP A 101 20.64 4.55 20.52
N MET A 102 20.74 4.51 19.19
CA MET A 102 19.94 3.66 18.32
C MET A 102 20.57 2.27 18.06
N LEU A 103 21.76 1.98 18.59
CA LEU A 103 22.51 0.76 18.27
C LEU A 103 22.76 -0.11 19.51
N ARG A 104 22.37 -1.39 19.44
CA ARG A 104 22.52 -2.38 20.53
C ARG A 104 23.91 -2.49 21.15
N PRO A 105 25.02 -2.43 20.37
CA PRO A 105 26.36 -2.45 20.95
C PRO A 105 26.65 -1.29 21.93
N HIS A 106 25.89 -0.19 21.85
CA HIS A 106 26.06 0.99 22.70
C HIS A 106 24.88 1.22 23.66
N ASN A 107 23.68 0.73 23.31
CA ASN A 107 22.48 0.79 24.13
C ASN A 107 21.69 -0.53 24.01
N PHE A 108 21.65 -1.34 25.07
CA PHE A 108 21.02 -2.67 25.03
C PHE A 108 19.51 -2.65 24.74
N GLU A 109 18.83 -1.53 25.00
CA GLU A 109 17.40 -1.33 24.72
C GLU A 109 17.14 -0.89 23.27
N ALA A 110 18.19 -0.57 22.51
CA ALA A 110 18.05 -0.07 21.16
C ALA A 110 17.53 -1.13 20.17
N GLU A 111 16.83 -0.66 19.17
CA GLU A 111 16.18 -1.54 18.20
C GLU A 111 17.17 -2.08 17.16
N TYR A 112 18.14 -1.29 16.71
CA TYR A 112 19.03 -1.63 15.59
C TYR A 112 20.36 -2.25 16.02
N SER A 113 20.96 -3.04 15.14
CA SER A 113 22.32 -3.59 15.28
C SER A 113 23.11 -3.40 13.99
N TYR A 114 24.45 -3.48 14.08
CA TYR A 114 25.29 -3.54 12.89
C TYR A 114 24.90 -4.74 12.03
N GLY A 115 24.80 -4.52 10.71
CA GLY A 115 24.37 -5.54 9.74
C GLY A 115 22.86 -5.59 9.48
N ASP A 116 22.03 -4.89 10.27
CA ASP A 116 20.61 -4.74 9.96
C ASP A 116 20.42 -4.00 8.63
N THR A 117 19.54 -4.52 7.76
CA THR A 117 19.11 -3.83 6.54
C THR A 117 17.87 -2.99 6.84
N VAL A 118 17.90 -1.73 6.45
CA VAL A 118 16.85 -0.74 6.76
C VAL A 118 16.44 0.02 5.52
N TYR A 119 15.21 0.54 5.52
CA TYR A 119 14.77 1.56 4.58
C TYR A 119 14.88 2.93 5.24
N ALA A 120 15.66 3.82 4.64
CA ALA A 120 15.70 5.24 4.99
C ALA A 120 14.75 6.01 4.05
N ILE A 121 13.70 6.59 4.61
CA ILE A 121 12.63 7.25 3.87
C ILE A 121 12.67 8.75 4.19
N ILE A 122 12.85 9.57 3.16
CA ILE A 122 12.79 11.03 3.30
C ILE A 122 11.50 11.55 2.64
N PRO A 123 10.63 12.26 3.38
CA PRO A 123 9.43 12.86 2.81
C PRO A 123 9.80 14.00 1.86
N LEU A 124 9.18 14.01 0.68
CA LEU A 124 9.34 15.06 -0.33
C LEU A 124 8.04 15.81 -0.56
N VAL A 125 8.14 17.09 -0.90
CA VAL A 125 6.98 17.95 -1.23
C VAL A 125 6.85 18.04 -2.76
N VAL A 126 5.68 17.69 -3.29
CA VAL A 126 5.38 17.84 -4.72
C VAL A 126 5.20 19.32 -5.05
N ARG A 127 6.10 19.87 -5.88
CA ARG A 127 6.08 21.29 -6.30
C ARG A 127 6.14 21.50 -7.80
N ASP A 128 6.30 20.42 -8.56
CA ASP A 128 6.40 20.45 -10.03
C ASP A 128 5.62 19.27 -10.61
N THR A 129 5.37 19.32 -11.92
CA THR A 129 4.63 18.31 -12.67
C THR A 129 5.44 17.81 -13.85
N MET A 130 5.51 16.49 -14.03
CA MET A 130 6.12 15.88 -15.21
C MET A 130 5.28 16.16 -16.48
N ASN A 131 5.91 16.05 -17.65
CA ASN A 131 5.25 16.20 -18.93
C ASN A 131 4.04 15.22 -19.08
N LYS A 132 2.93 15.68 -19.66
CA LYS A 132 1.66 14.94 -19.80
C LYS A 132 1.73 13.56 -20.48
N ARG A 133 2.81 13.25 -21.20
CA ARG A 133 3.00 11.94 -21.84
C ARG A 133 3.35 10.82 -20.85
N TYR A 134 3.78 11.15 -19.64
CA TYR A 134 4.16 10.19 -18.60
C TYR A 134 2.98 9.87 -17.69
N ALA A 135 2.86 8.62 -17.27
CA ALA A 135 1.86 8.14 -16.33
C ALA A 135 2.52 7.26 -15.26
N ARG A 136 2.02 7.32 -14.01
CA ARG A 136 2.54 6.53 -12.87
C ARG A 136 4.06 6.67 -12.66
N SER A 137 4.59 7.86 -12.92
CA SER A 137 6.02 8.18 -12.85
C SER A 137 6.23 9.39 -11.93
N ALA A 138 7.41 9.47 -11.31
CA ALA A 138 7.84 10.62 -10.54
C ALA A 138 9.35 10.84 -10.76
N ASP A 139 9.76 12.09 -10.98
CA ASP A 139 11.16 12.49 -11.04
C ASP A 139 11.51 13.32 -9.80
N ILE A 140 12.70 13.08 -9.25
CA ILE A 140 13.26 13.89 -8.17
C ILE A 140 14.20 14.90 -8.80
N LEU A 141 13.85 16.18 -8.73
CA LEU A 141 14.70 17.27 -9.21
C LEU A 141 15.97 17.35 -8.34
N SER A 142 17.15 17.30 -8.98
CA SER A 142 18.47 17.38 -8.33
C SER A 142 19.39 18.34 -9.08
N PHE A 143 20.24 19.09 -8.36
CA PHE A 143 21.01 20.22 -8.91
C PHE A 143 22.56 20.10 -8.86
N SER A 144 23.15 19.10 -8.16
CA SER A 144 24.59 18.67 -8.08
C SER A 144 25.72 19.72 -7.82
N TYR A 145 26.68 19.48 -6.90
CA TYR A 145 27.89 18.67 -7.19
C TYR A 145 28.20 17.49 -6.22
N GLU A 146 27.67 17.45 -5.00
CA GLU A 146 27.65 16.26 -4.11
C GLU A 146 26.21 16.06 -3.62
N VAL A 147 25.23 16.13 -4.53
CA VAL A 147 23.82 16.52 -4.24
C VAL A 147 23.80 17.54 -3.08
N SER A 148 24.59 18.62 -3.23
CA SER A 148 25.54 19.13 -2.23
C SER A 148 25.01 19.29 -0.80
N LYS A 149 25.47 18.35 0.03
CA LYS A 149 25.11 18.01 1.44
C LYS A 149 23.77 17.26 1.59
N TRP A 150 23.47 16.37 0.65
CA TRP A 150 22.29 15.50 0.41
C TRP A 150 20.85 16.06 0.61
N LEU A 151 20.56 17.00 1.51
CA LEU A 151 19.25 17.66 1.69
C LEU A 151 19.25 18.82 2.73
N GLY A 152 20.36 19.05 3.45
CA GLY A 152 20.37 19.72 4.76
C GLY A 152 19.88 18.79 5.89
N ARG A 153 19.98 19.21 7.16
CA ARG A 153 19.41 18.46 8.31
C ARG A 153 17.91 18.24 8.06
N ARG A 154 17.45 17.01 7.83
CA ARG A 154 16.03 16.69 7.57
C ARG A 154 15.55 15.57 8.47
N GLU A 155 14.32 15.70 8.93
CA GLU A 155 13.60 14.58 9.53
C GLU A 155 13.10 13.63 8.45
N GLY A 156 13.20 12.35 8.73
CA GLY A 156 12.65 11.27 7.92
C GLY A 156 12.39 10.06 8.79
N TYR A 157 12.15 8.92 8.16
CA TYR A 157 11.81 7.68 8.82
C TYR A 157 12.85 6.60 8.52
N ILE A 158 13.15 5.77 9.51
CA ILE A 158 13.90 4.54 9.33
C ILE A 158 13.05 3.37 9.83
N VAL A 159 13.10 2.26 9.10
CA VAL A 159 12.36 1.04 9.42
C VAL A 159 13.16 -0.16 8.96
N LYS A 160 13.16 -1.25 9.74
CA LYS A 160 13.89 -2.47 9.35
C LYS A 160 13.24 -3.13 8.15
N ALA A 161 14.07 -3.63 7.22
CA ALA A 161 13.57 -4.33 6.04
C ALA A 161 12.79 -5.61 6.39
N SER A 162 13.04 -6.20 7.57
CA SER A 162 12.28 -7.33 8.09
C SER A 162 10.82 -7.01 8.40
N GLU A 163 10.47 -5.74 8.56
CA GLU A 163 9.13 -5.30 8.98
C GLU A 163 8.22 -4.91 7.83
N ILE A 164 8.77 -4.74 6.63
CA ILE A 164 8.03 -4.38 5.41
C ILE A 164 7.51 -5.62 4.64
N LYS A 165 7.84 -6.84 5.10
CA LYS A 165 7.45 -8.09 4.43
C LYS A 165 6.02 -8.54 4.73
#